data_AF-A0A7X7JEW6-F1
#
_entry.id   AF-A0A7X7JEW6-F1
#
_cell.length_a   1.000
_cell.length_b   1.000
_cell.length_c   1.000
_cell.angle_alpha   90.00
_cell.angle_beta   90.00
_cell.angle_gamma   90.00
#
_symmetry.space_group_name_H-M   'P 1'
#
loop_
_entity.id
_entity.type
_entity.pdbx_description
1 polymer ?
#
loop_
_entity_poly.entity_id
_entity_poly.type
_entity_poly.pdbx_seq_one_letter_code
_entity_poly.pdbx_strand_id
1 'polypeptide(L)'
;MGLWDKLRKALGGSAPAKTQGDPNAVWLYLRCGRCGTAYRVRVDRRNDLSREDGPGEFLVRKQAMDNKCFQLMEVEAWFDANYQIVSSEVSVGELITEEEYKAAQPS
;
A
#
# COMPACT_ATOMS: atom_id res chain seq x y z
N MET A 1 -3.20 -25.43 -18.39
CA MET A 1 -2.24 -24.31 -18.55
C MET A 1 -2.85 -23.11 -17.84
N GLY A 2 -2.45 -22.94 -16.58
CA GLY A 2 -3.20 -22.16 -15.60
C GLY A 2 -3.06 -20.65 -15.79
N LEU A 3 -4.19 -19.97 -15.81
CA LEU A 3 -4.34 -18.52 -15.73
C LEU A 3 -3.92 -17.95 -14.35
N TRP A 4 -3.33 -18.78 -13.49
CA TRP A 4 -2.99 -18.46 -12.10
C TRP A 4 -1.50 -18.11 -11.90
N ASP A 5 -0.66 -18.33 -12.91
CA ASP A 5 0.79 -18.07 -12.84
C ASP A 5 1.15 -16.58 -13.04
N LYS A 6 0.22 -15.78 -13.59
CA LYS A 6 0.44 -14.33 -13.80
C LYS A 6 0.07 -13.47 -12.60
N LEU A 7 -0.74 -13.99 -11.67
CA LEU A 7 -1.11 -13.27 -10.43
C LEU A 7 -0.03 -13.36 -9.35
N ARG A 8 0.87 -14.35 -9.44
CA ARG A 8 2.00 -14.49 -8.49
C ARG A 8 3.20 -13.60 -8.80
N LYS A 9 3.18 -12.91 -9.95
CA LYS A 9 4.29 -12.01 -10.37
C LYS A 9 4.15 -10.56 -9.90
N ALA A 10 3.05 -10.24 -9.22
CA ALA A 10 2.80 -8.93 -8.61
C ALA A 10 2.94 -8.96 -7.06
N LEU A 11 3.28 -10.10 -6.46
CA LEU A 11 3.24 -10.30 -5.01
C LEU A 11 4.59 -10.78 -4.43
N GLY A 12 5.69 -10.16 -4.87
CA GLY A 12 7.02 -10.59 -4.46
C GLY A 12 8.09 -9.54 -4.62
N GLY A 13 8.18 -8.65 -3.63
CA GLY A 13 9.43 -7.98 -3.26
C GLY A 13 9.61 -6.56 -3.80
N SER A 14 8.94 -5.59 -3.18
CA SER A 14 9.42 -4.21 -3.18
C SER A 14 10.12 -3.94 -1.85
N ALA A 15 11.45 -3.99 -1.88
CA ALA A 15 12.31 -3.51 -0.80
C ALA A 15 11.99 -2.03 -0.50
N PRO A 16 12.06 -1.59 0.76
CA PRO A 16 11.72 -0.21 1.11
C PRO A 16 12.80 0.73 0.57
N ALA A 17 12.45 1.58 -0.41
CA ALA A 17 13.35 2.66 -0.79
C ALA A 17 13.42 3.63 0.39
N LYS A 18 14.62 3.80 0.94
CA LYS A 18 14.92 4.77 1.99
C LYS A 18 14.74 6.19 1.43
N THR A 19 13.51 6.69 1.44
CA THR A 19 13.21 8.10 1.24
C THR A 19 13.61 8.84 2.53
N GLN A 20 14.47 9.86 2.42
CA GLN A 20 14.68 10.84 3.49
C GLN A 20 13.33 11.34 4.00
N GLY A 21 12.90 10.84 5.14
CA GLY A 21 11.54 10.96 5.65
C GLY A 21 11.46 10.40 7.06
N ASP A 22 10.41 10.78 7.77
CA ASP A 22 10.16 10.38 9.17
C ASP A 22 10.47 8.89 9.39
N PRO A 23 11.39 8.53 10.32
CA PRO A 23 11.79 7.14 10.54
C PRO A 23 10.64 6.23 11.01
N ASN A 24 9.51 6.83 11.43
CA ASN A 24 8.32 6.13 11.85
C ASN A 24 7.25 6.04 10.74
N ALA A 25 7.48 6.61 9.56
CA ALA A 25 6.52 6.57 8.46
C ALA A 25 6.78 5.36 7.55
N VAL A 26 5.72 4.56 7.36
CA VAL A 26 5.60 3.60 6.27
C VAL A 26 4.70 4.23 5.21
N TRP A 27 5.15 4.24 3.96
CA TRP A 27 4.37 4.81 2.87
C TRP A 27 3.62 3.72 2.14
N LEU A 28 2.29 3.89 2.03
CA LEU A 28 1.46 3.09 1.13
C LEU A 28 1.22 3.90 -0.14
N TYR A 29 1.43 3.26 -1.29
CA TYR A 29 1.18 3.86 -2.60
C TYR A 29 -0.08 3.21 -3.20
N LEU A 30 -1.00 4.06 -3.63
CA LEU A 30 -2.35 3.65 -4.01
C LEU A 30 -2.70 4.27 -5.36
N ARG A 31 -3.42 3.53 -6.18
CA ARG A 31 -4.08 4.05 -7.38
C ARG A 31 -5.59 3.97 -7.19
N CYS A 32 -6.26 5.12 -7.35
CA CYS A 32 -7.70 5.17 -7.26
C CYS A 32 -8.36 4.40 -8.43
N GLY A 33 -9.25 3.46 -8.11
CA GLY A 33 -9.97 2.69 -9.13
C GLY A 33 -11.00 3.50 -9.92
N ARG A 34 -11.35 4.71 -9.45
CA ARG A 34 -12.33 5.60 -10.12
C ARG A 34 -11.68 6.55 -11.12
N CYS A 35 -10.68 7.31 -10.68
CA CYS A 35 -10.06 8.37 -11.49
C CYS A 35 -8.65 8.03 -11.98
N GLY A 36 -8.07 6.91 -11.52
CA GLY A 36 -6.72 6.48 -11.87
C GLY A 36 -5.59 7.28 -11.20
N THR A 37 -5.91 8.23 -10.31
CA THR A 37 -4.89 9.05 -9.64
C THR A 37 -4.05 8.18 -8.71
N ALA A 38 -2.73 8.24 -8.90
CA ALA A 38 -1.75 7.65 -8.00
C ALA A 38 -1.44 8.63 -6.87
N TYR A 39 -1.53 8.18 -5.62
CA TYR A 39 -1.25 8.98 -4.43
C TYR A 39 -0.61 8.12 -3.33
N ARG A 40 -0.02 8.77 -2.33
CA ARG A 40 0.62 8.09 -1.21
C ARG A 40 -0.06 8.43 0.11
N VAL A 41 -0.11 7.47 1.01
CA VAL A 41 -0.67 7.61 2.35
C VAL A 41 0.42 7.27 3.36
N ARG A 42 0.56 8.15 4.35
CA ARG A 42 1.45 7.90 5.50
C ARG A 42 0.76 6.93 6.44
N VAL A 43 1.47 5.87 6.84
CA VAL A 43 1.14 4.99 7.95
C VAL A 43 2.18 5.21 9.04
N ASP A 44 1.73 5.54 10.24
CA ASP A 44 2.60 5.74 11.40
C ASP A 44 2.83 4.43 12.15
N ARG A 45 4.08 3.97 12.24
CA ARG A 45 4.45 2.70 12.87
C ARG A 45 4.04 2.59 14.34
N ARG A 46 3.82 3.71 15.02
CA ARG A 46 3.52 3.75 16.46
C ARG A 46 2.03 3.82 16.76
N ASN A 47 1.23 4.33 15.82
CA ASN A 47 -0.18 4.67 16.07
C ASN A 47 -1.14 3.96 15.12
N ASP A 48 -0.74 3.68 13.87
CA ASP A 48 -1.63 3.11 12.86
C ASP A 48 -1.56 1.58 12.81
N LEU A 49 -0.54 0.96 13.42
CA LEU A 49 -0.33 -0.49 13.38
C LEU A 49 -0.95 -1.18 14.61
N SER A 50 -1.83 -2.13 14.35
CA SER A 50 -2.41 -3.04 15.33
C SER A 50 -1.70 -4.39 15.29
N ARG A 51 -1.62 -5.09 16.41
CA ARG A 51 -1.20 -6.51 16.46
C ARG A 51 -2.47 -7.36 16.56
N GLU A 52 -2.74 -8.16 15.54
CA GLU A 52 -3.87 -9.09 15.46
C GLU A 52 -3.37 -10.45 14.98
N ASP A 53 -4.07 -11.53 15.33
CA ASP A 53 -3.78 -12.86 14.80
C ASP A 53 -4.20 -12.93 13.33
N GLY A 54 -3.23 -13.14 12.42
CA GLY A 54 -3.48 -13.15 10.99
C GLY A 54 -2.25 -13.47 10.14
N PRO A 55 -2.26 -13.11 8.85
CA PRO A 55 -1.17 -13.42 7.92
C PRO A 55 0.13 -12.62 8.16
N GLY A 56 0.12 -11.63 9.06
CA GLY A 56 1.28 -10.82 9.42
C GLY A 56 1.37 -10.52 10.92
N GLU A 57 2.44 -9.84 11.33
CA GLU A 57 2.62 -9.39 12.73
C GLU A 57 1.87 -8.09 13.01
N PHE A 58 1.74 -7.24 12.00
CA PHE A 58 1.03 -5.97 12.11
C PHE A 58 -0.07 -5.86 11.07
N LEU A 59 -1.16 -5.23 11.47
CA LEU A 59 -2.29 -4.89 10.63
C LEU A 59 -2.48 -3.37 10.62
N VAL A 60 -2.67 -2.81 9.42
CA VAL A 60 -3.21 -1.46 9.24
C VAL A 60 -4.57 -1.54 8.60
N ARG A 61 -5.54 -0.82 9.15
CA ARG A 61 -6.83 -0.54 8.54
C ARG A 61 -6.98 0.96 8.42
N LYS A 62 -6.90 1.49 7.21
CA LYS A 62 -6.88 2.93 6.97
C LYS A 62 -7.82 3.32 5.86
N GLN A 63 -8.59 4.38 6.10
CA GLN A 63 -9.35 5.03 5.06
C GLN A 63 -8.52 6.15 4.44
N ALA A 64 -8.48 6.18 3.13
CA ALA A 64 -7.70 7.11 2.34
C ALA A 64 -8.56 7.72 1.24
N MET A 65 -8.20 8.94 0.86
CA MET A 65 -8.94 9.70 -0.14
C MET A 65 -7.94 10.50 -0.97
N ASP A 66 -8.17 10.56 -2.28
CA ASP A 66 -7.40 11.39 -3.18
C ASP A 66 -7.88 12.85 -3.15
N ASN A 67 -7.13 13.74 -3.79
CA ASN A 67 -7.47 15.16 -3.89
C ASN A 67 -8.22 15.52 -5.19
N LYS A 68 -8.55 14.53 -6.04
CA LYS A 68 -9.21 14.76 -7.33
C LYS A 68 -10.66 14.31 -7.35
N CYS A 69 -10.92 13.04 -7.02
CA CYS A 69 -12.27 12.48 -7.10
C CYS A 69 -12.93 12.28 -5.74
N PHE A 70 -12.16 12.48 -4.66
CA PHE A 70 -12.55 12.33 -3.27
C PHE A 70 -13.21 10.97 -2.99
N GLN A 71 -12.80 9.94 -3.72
CA GLN A 71 -13.31 8.60 -3.52
C GLN A 71 -12.69 8.02 -2.25
N LEU A 72 -13.54 7.58 -1.33
CA LEU A 72 -13.10 6.89 -0.13
C LEU A 72 -12.62 5.48 -0.51
N MET A 73 -11.37 5.20 -0.21
CA MET A 73 -10.75 3.89 -0.37
C MET A 73 -10.39 3.34 1.01
N GLU A 74 -10.67 2.08 1.23
CA GLU A 74 -10.30 1.36 2.45
C GLU A 74 -9.13 0.47 2.14
N VAL A 75 -8.08 0.58 2.94
CA VAL A 75 -6.84 -0.15 2.79
C VAL A 75 -6.65 -0.99 4.03
N GLU A 76 -6.67 -2.31 3.85
CA GLU A 76 -6.24 -3.26 4.84
C GLU A 76 -4.90 -3.85 4.39
N ALA A 77 -3.84 -3.64 5.15
CA ALA A 77 -2.55 -4.24 4.83
C ALA A 77 -1.92 -4.91 6.06
N TRP A 78 -1.40 -6.11 5.82
CA TRP A 78 -0.68 -6.91 6.78
C TRP A 78 0.81 -6.77 6.52
N PHE A 79 1.57 -6.50 7.58
CA PHE A 79 3.01 -6.37 7.54
C PHE A 79 3.72 -7.44 8.37
N ASP A 80 4.94 -7.78 7.96
CA ASP A 80 5.87 -8.60 8.74
C ASP A 80 6.61 -7.75 9.80
N ALA A 81 7.50 -8.42 10.57
CA ALA A 81 8.36 -7.78 11.55
C ALA A 81 9.27 -6.67 10.98
N ASN A 82 9.55 -6.72 9.67
CA ASN A 82 10.39 -5.78 8.93
C ASN A 82 9.57 -4.69 8.21
N TYR A 83 8.26 -4.58 8.51
CA TYR A 83 7.33 -3.64 7.87
C TYR A 83 7.22 -3.82 6.35
N GLN A 84 7.41 -5.05 5.86
CA GLN A 84 7.14 -5.44 4.48
C GLN A 84 5.70 -5.94 4.37
N ILE A 85 5.01 -5.57 3.28
CA ILE A 85 3.62 -5.98 3.05
C ILE A 85 3.58 -7.48 2.71
N VAL A 86 2.85 -8.25 3.52
CA VAL A 86 2.62 -9.69 3.34
C VAL A 86 1.30 -9.94 2.61
N SER A 87 0.28 -9.18 2.96
CA SER A 87 -1.04 -9.21 2.33
C SER A 87 -1.61 -7.81 2.28
N SER A 88 -2.39 -7.50 1.26
CA SER A 88 -3.08 -6.22 1.15
C SER A 88 -4.41 -6.38 0.42
N GLU A 89 -5.43 -5.74 0.94
CA GLU A 89 -6.74 -5.59 0.33
C GLU A 89 -7.06 -4.09 0.23
N VAL A 90 -7.50 -3.67 -0.95
CA VAL A 90 -7.86 -2.26 -1.22
C VAL A 90 -9.25 -2.24 -1.82
N SER A 91 -10.16 -1.50 -1.19
CA SER A 91 -11.48 -1.26 -1.77
C SER A 91 -11.41 -0.16 -2.82
N VAL A 92 -12.02 -0.43 -3.99
CA VAL A 92 -12.17 0.53 -5.11
C VAL A 92 -10.83 1.13 -5.56
N GLY A 93 -9.83 0.27 -5.78
CA GLY A 93 -8.52 0.68 -6.25
C GLY A 93 -7.52 -0.46 -6.18
N GLU A 94 -6.25 -0.10 -6.26
CA GLU A 94 -5.14 -1.05 -6.14
C GLU A 94 -3.99 -0.42 -5.35
N LEU A 95 -3.24 -1.28 -4.66
CA LEU A 95 -1.95 -0.93 -4.11
C LEU A 95 -0.93 -0.98 -5.25
N ILE A 96 -0.16 0.08 -5.42
CA ILE A 96 0.90 0.18 -6.43
C ILE A 96 2.26 0.21 -5.75
N THR A 97 3.31 -0.02 -6.54
CA THR A 97 4.69 0.10 -6.07
C THR A 97 5.14 1.56 -6.01
N GLU A 98 6.23 1.82 -5.30
CA GLU A 98 6.83 3.15 -5.26
C GLU A 98 7.34 3.57 -6.65
N GLU A 99 7.86 2.64 -7.46
CA GLU A 99 8.30 2.93 -8.82
C GLU A 99 7.14 3.39 -9.70
N GLU A 100 6.00 2.70 -9.64
CA GLU A 100 4.80 3.07 -10.38
C GLU A 100 4.24 4.43 -9.94
N TYR A 101 4.27 4.72 -8.64
CA TYR A 101 3.88 6.02 -8.12
C TYR A 101 4.78 7.13 -8.65
N LYS A 102 6.10 6.95 -8.63
CA LYS A 102 7.07 7.91 -9.16
C LYS A 102 6.90 8.12 -10.66
N ALA A 103 6.61 7.05 -11.42
CA ALA A 103 6.35 7.14 -12.86
C ALA A 103 5.04 7.89 -13.18
N ALA A 104 4.05 7.83 -12.30
CA ALA A 104 2.77 8.52 -12.46
C ALA A 104 2.79 9.99 -12.01
N GLN A 105 3.82 10.42 -11.28
CA GLN A 105 3.97 11.81 -10.85
C GLN A 105 4.49 12.66 -12.01
N PRO A 106 3.80 13.74 -12.41
CA PRO A 106 4.35 14.68 -13.37
C PRO A 106 5.60 15.33 -12.75
N SER A 107 6.73 15.21 -13.46
CA SER A 107 8.02 15.83 -13.13
C SER A 107 7.95 17.35 -13.11
#